data_AF-A0A7S2YZN9-F1
#
_entry.id   AF-A0A7S2YZN9-F1
#
_cell.length_a   1.000
_cell.length_b   1.000
_cell.length_c   1.000
_cell.angle_alpha   90.00
_cell.angle_beta   90.00
_cell.angle_gamma   90.00
#
_symmetry.space_group_name_H-M   'P 1'
#
loop_
_entity.id
_entity.type
_entity.pdbx_description
1 polymer ?
#
loop_
_entity_poly.entity_id
_entity_poly.type
_entity_poly.pdbx_seq_one_letter_code
_entity_poly.pdbx_strand_id
1 'polypeptide(L)'
;RGSSVLVDVAGRGPRGTSDAGKVVTWGQVLATLGPHLSERVVFARHHGKRLHAGSRLPAGSVVSARLGGLCGGGGDGGSTGAEDRKAWLEMFLEKKPDKVDPTEVKRAKWTRCQLSGERLQRPVVVDAIGNLYNKEAVVHALLKKTLPETLAGHIKGLKDITE
;
A
#
# COMPACT_ATOMS: atom_id res chain seq x y z
N ARG A 1 -35.22 -29.99 -10.70
CA ARG A 1 -33.75 -29.83 -10.50
C ARG A 1 -33.38 -28.51 -11.16
N GLY A 2 -33.34 -27.42 -10.38
CA GLY A 2 -33.11 -26.07 -10.91
C GLY A 2 -31.61 -25.81 -11.07
N SER A 3 -31.20 -25.36 -12.25
CA SER A 3 -29.83 -24.94 -12.55
C SER A 3 -29.67 -23.48 -12.11
N SER A 4 -28.95 -23.22 -11.02
CA SER A 4 -28.71 -21.85 -10.52
C SER A 4 -27.35 -21.33 -10.99
N VAL A 5 -27.23 -20.01 -11.19
CA VAL A 5 -25.93 -19.35 -11.36
C VAL A 5 -25.55 -18.74 -10.02
N LEU A 6 -24.45 -19.23 -9.46
CA LEU A 6 -23.90 -18.76 -8.20
C LEU A 6 -22.95 -17.60 -8.48
N VAL A 7 -23.32 -16.41 -8.01
CA VAL A 7 -22.47 -15.22 -8.11
C VAL A 7 -21.87 -14.94 -6.75
N ASP A 8 -20.57 -15.13 -6.64
CA ASP A 8 -19.82 -14.72 -5.46
C ASP A 8 -19.31 -13.30 -5.65
N VAL A 9 -19.86 -12.36 -4.90
CA VAL A 9 -19.43 -10.96 -4.93
C VAL A 9 -18.48 -10.74 -3.76
N ALA A 10 -17.22 -10.45 -4.07
CA ALA A 10 -16.18 -10.24 -3.05
C ALA A 10 -16.66 -9.28 -1.94
N GLY A 11 -16.80 -9.80 -0.72
CA GLY A 11 -17.22 -9.05 0.47
C GLY A 11 -18.72 -9.06 0.81
N ARG A 12 -19.60 -9.74 0.05
CA ARG A 12 -21.04 -9.84 0.39
C ARG A 12 -21.61 -11.26 0.44
N GLY A 13 -20.76 -12.28 0.42
CA GLY A 13 -21.18 -13.68 0.41
C GLY A 13 -21.88 -14.07 -0.91
N PRO A 14 -22.07 -15.38 -1.14
CA PRO A 14 -22.65 -15.89 -2.37
C PRO A 14 -24.12 -15.48 -2.48
N ARG A 15 -24.48 -14.77 -3.57
CA ARG A 15 -25.87 -14.52 -3.92
C ARG A 15 -26.23 -15.43 -5.09
N GLY A 16 -27.13 -16.37 -4.84
CA GLY A 16 -27.67 -17.25 -5.88
C GLY A 16 -28.66 -16.48 -6.75
N THR A 17 -28.50 -16.60 -8.07
CA THR A 17 -29.50 -16.14 -9.03
C THR A 17 -30.19 -17.37 -9.64
N SER A 18 -31.52 -17.38 -9.58
CA SER A 18 -32.35 -18.42 -10.17
C SER A 18 -33.00 -17.89 -11.44
N ASP A 19 -32.58 -18.40 -12.59
CA ASP A 19 -33.47 -18.49 -13.74
C ASP A 19 -33.31 -19.84 -14.43
N ALA A 20 -34.45 -20.45 -14.74
CA ALA A 20 -34.57 -21.87 -15.03
C ALA A 20 -33.99 -22.19 -16.42
N GLY A 21 -32.88 -22.93 -16.44
CA GLY A 21 -32.47 -23.76 -17.59
C GLY A 21 -32.05 -23.03 -18.88
N LYS A 22 -31.89 -21.70 -18.87
CA LYS A 22 -31.45 -20.91 -20.02
C LYS A 22 -30.07 -20.31 -19.80
N VAL A 23 -29.30 -20.17 -20.88
CA VAL A 23 -28.04 -19.43 -20.91
C VAL A 23 -28.33 -17.97 -20.57
N VAL A 24 -27.77 -17.46 -19.47
CA VAL A 24 -27.96 -16.08 -19.01
C VAL A 24 -26.78 -15.20 -19.41
N THR A 25 -27.03 -13.93 -19.69
CA THR A 25 -25.97 -12.97 -20.01
C THR A 25 -25.46 -12.25 -18.78
N TRP A 26 -24.18 -11.85 -18.77
CA TRP A 26 -23.61 -11.07 -17.68
C TRP A 26 -24.36 -9.75 -17.41
N GLY A 27 -24.88 -9.10 -18.46
CA GLY A 27 -25.70 -7.90 -18.31
C GLY A 27 -27.01 -8.15 -17.53
N GLN A 28 -27.67 -9.30 -17.76
CA GLN A 28 -28.86 -9.70 -17.00
C GLN A 28 -28.51 -9.99 -15.53
N VAL A 29 -27.36 -10.63 -15.29
CA VAL A 29 -26.87 -10.88 -13.92
C VAL A 29 -26.60 -9.56 -13.19
N LEU A 30 -25.93 -8.59 -13.82
CA LEU A 30 -25.71 -7.27 -13.24
C LEU A 30 -27.02 -6.53 -12.91
N ALA A 31 -28.00 -6.58 -13.82
CA ALA A 31 -29.31 -5.97 -13.61
C ALA A 31 -30.03 -6.55 -12.38
N THR A 32 -29.89 -7.86 -12.13
CA THR A 32 -30.46 -8.51 -10.93
C THR A 32 -29.73 -8.17 -9.63
N LEU A 33 -28.43 -7.84 -9.69
CA LEU A 33 -27.64 -7.44 -8.51
C LEU A 33 -27.93 -6.00 -8.07
N GLY A 34 -28.43 -5.15 -8.97
CA GLY A 34 -28.95 -3.82 -8.67
C GLY A 34 -28.77 -2.82 -9.81
N PRO A 35 -29.68 -1.84 -9.97
CA PRO A 35 -29.69 -0.89 -11.10
C PRO A 35 -28.48 0.06 -11.15
N HIS A 36 -27.74 0.20 -10.04
CA HIS A 36 -26.54 1.05 -9.94
C HIS A 36 -25.24 0.32 -10.29
N LEU A 37 -25.28 -1.00 -10.51
CA LEU A 37 -24.10 -1.79 -10.79
C LEU A 37 -23.87 -1.85 -12.30
N SER A 38 -22.85 -1.12 -12.77
CA SER A 38 -22.42 -1.14 -14.18
C SER A 38 -21.12 -1.93 -14.34
N GLU A 39 -20.81 -2.34 -15.58
CA GLU A 39 -19.56 -3.04 -15.93
C GLU A 39 -18.30 -2.23 -15.63
N ARG A 40 -18.43 -0.93 -15.36
CA ARG A 40 -17.32 -0.07 -14.92
C ARG A 40 -16.95 -0.30 -13.46
N VAL A 41 -17.92 -0.74 -12.66
CA VAL A 41 -17.81 -0.87 -11.21
C VAL A 41 -17.73 -2.34 -10.80
N VAL A 42 -18.31 -3.26 -11.56
CA VAL A 42 -18.28 -4.70 -11.25
C VAL A 42 -17.70 -5.48 -12.42
N PHE A 43 -16.62 -6.22 -12.14
CA PHE A 43 -15.95 -7.07 -13.12
C PHE A 43 -16.07 -8.53 -12.71
N ALA A 44 -16.40 -9.39 -13.67
CA ALA A 44 -16.45 -10.82 -13.44
C ALA A 44 -15.53 -11.58 -14.40
N ARG A 45 -15.01 -12.71 -13.95
CA ARG A 45 -14.24 -13.65 -14.77
C ARG A 45 -14.86 -15.04 -14.72
N HIS A 46 -14.90 -15.70 -15.87
CA HIS A 46 -15.31 -17.11 -16.01
C HIS A 46 -14.25 -17.82 -16.85
N HIS A 47 -13.66 -18.90 -16.33
CA HIS A 47 -12.50 -19.59 -16.92
C HIS A 47 -11.36 -18.64 -17.36
N GLY A 48 -11.03 -17.66 -16.51
CA GLY A 48 -9.96 -16.69 -16.77
C GLY A 48 -10.29 -15.60 -17.80
N LYS A 49 -11.41 -15.69 -18.52
CA LYS A 49 -11.87 -14.65 -19.46
C LYS A 49 -12.75 -13.63 -18.75
N ARG A 50 -12.51 -12.35 -19.01
CA ARG A 50 -13.34 -11.25 -18.50
C ARG A 50 -14.69 -11.27 -19.21
N LEU A 51 -15.76 -11.20 -18.44
CA LEU A 51 -17.13 -11.13 -18.96
C LEU A 51 -17.48 -9.68 -19.27
N HIS A 52 -18.05 -9.50 -20.46
CA HIS A 52 -18.74 -8.29 -20.94
C HIS A 52 -20.25 -8.55 -21.02
N ALA A 53 -21.07 -7.51 -21.23
CA ALA A 53 -22.52 -7.58 -21.02
C ALA A 53 -23.21 -8.67 -21.84
N GLY A 54 -22.72 -8.91 -23.06
CA GLY A 54 -23.20 -9.97 -23.96
C GLY A 54 -22.62 -11.37 -23.71
N SER A 55 -21.79 -11.55 -22.68
CA SER A 55 -21.13 -12.83 -22.39
C SER A 55 -22.13 -13.81 -21.82
N ARG A 56 -22.24 -14.96 -22.48
CA ARG A 56 -23.17 -16.03 -22.17
C ARG A 56 -22.60 -16.96 -21.11
N LEU A 57 -23.36 -17.15 -20.04
CA LEU A 57 -23.04 -18.05 -18.93
C LEU A 57 -24.00 -19.24 -18.94
N PRO A 58 -23.50 -20.48 -19.04
CA PRO A 58 -24.34 -21.64 -18.92
C PRO A 58 -24.88 -21.77 -17.49
N ALA A 59 -26.05 -22.41 -17.37
CA ALA A 59 -26.67 -22.62 -16.09
C ALA A 59 -25.82 -23.57 -15.22
N GLY A 60 -25.59 -23.23 -13.95
CA GLY A 60 -24.68 -23.96 -13.06
C GLY A 60 -23.25 -23.40 -13.00
N SER A 61 -22.91 -22.38 -13.80
CA SER A 61 -21.61 -21.72 -13.70
C SER A 61 -21.47 -20.92 -12.41
N VAL A 62 -20.30 -21.05 -11.77
CA VAL A 62 -19.88 -20.17 -10.66
C VAL A 62 -19.04 -19.05 -11.23
N VAL A 63 -19.42 -17.81 -10.90
CA VAL A 63 -18.71 -16.61 -11.37
C VAL A 63 -18.30 -15.76 -10.18
N SER A 64 -17.00 -15.47 -10.09
CA SER A 64 -16.46 -14.55 -9.09
C SER A 64 -16.52 -13.13 -9.65
N ALA A 65 -17.33 -12.29 -9.01
CA ALA A 65 -17.48 -10.88 -9.32
C ALA A 65 -16.72 -10.03 -8.30
N ARG A 66 -15.93 -9.07 -8.80
CA ARG A 66 -15.18 -8.11 -8.00
C ARG A 66 -15.74 -6.73 -8.25
N LEU A 67 -16.01 -5.99 -7.16
CA LEU A 67 -16.26 -4.55 -7.25
C LEU A 67 -14.92 -3.83 -7.47
N GLY A 68 -14.72 -3.27 -8.65
CA GLY A 68 -13.67 -2.31 -8.91
C GLY A 68 -14.08 -0.95 -8.34
N GLY A 69 -13.38 -0.50 -7.31
CA GLY A 69 -13.63 0.81 -6.71
C GLY A 69 -13.44 0.90 -5.19
N LEU A 70 -13.23 -0.22 -4.50
CA LEU A 70 -12.65 -0.17 -3.17
C LEU A 70 -11.16 -0.42 -3.34
N CYS A 71 -10.39 0.66 -3.36
CA CYS A 71 -9.00 0.64 -2.89
C CYS A 71 -9.04 0.22 -1.42
N GLY A 72 -9.33 -1.06 -1.18
CA GLY A 72 -9.28 -1.67 0.13
C GLY A 72 -7.83 -1.71 0.53
N GLY A 73 -7.42 -0.79 1.41
CA GLY A 73 -6.18 -0.92 2.15
C GLY A 73 -6.18 -2.29 2.80
N GLY A 74 -5.17 -3.09 2.46
CA GLY A 74 -4.88 -4.34 3.14
C GLY A 74 -4.60 -4.00 4.60
N GLY A 75 -5.63 -4.11 5.43
CA GLY A 75 -5.44 -4.36 6.84
C GLY A 75 -5.10 -5.83 6.98
N ASP A 76 -3.82 -6.17 6.80
CA ASP A 76 -3.27 -7.42 7.29
C ASP A 76 -3.32 -7.34 8.83
N GLY A 77 -4.52 -7.44 9.38
CA GLY A 77 -4.76 -7.81 10.75
C GLY A 77 -4.35 -9.26 10.86
N GLY A 78 -3.04 -9.49 10.94
CA GLY A 78 -2.50 -10.77 11.35
C GLY A 78 -3.20 -11.13 12.64
N SER A 79 -3.96 -12.22 12.62
CA SER A 79 -4.34 -12.90 13.85
C SER A 79 -3.03 -13.27 14.54
N THR A 80 -2.57 -12.42 15.45
CA THR A 80 -1.59 -12.86 16.42
C THR A 80 -2.34 -13.88 17.27
N GLY A 81 -2.19 -15.15 16.89
CA GLY A 81 -2.47 -16.27 17.76
C GLY A 81 -1.59 -16.13 18.98
N ALA A 82 -2.02 -15.28 19.92
CA ALA A 82 -1.50 -15.26 21.27
C ALA A 82 -2.18 -16.43 21.99
N GLU A 83 -1.78 -17.65 21.64
CA GLU A 83 -2.20 -18.85 22.35
C GLU A 83 -1.69 -18.81 23.81
N ASP A 84 -0.61 -18.03 24.03
CA ASP A 84 0.04 -17.84 25.32
C ASP A 84 -0.06 -16.40 25.84
N ARG A 85 -0.39 -16.25 27.14
CA ARG A 85 -0.41 -14.97 27.87
C ARG A 85 0.92 -14.21 27.75
N LYS A 86 2.03 -14.94 27.65
CA LYS A 86 3.39 -14.37 27.51
C LYS A 86 3.57 -13.65 26.18
N ALA A 87 3.10 -14.24 25.08
CA ALA A 87 3.14 -13.61 23.76
C ALA A 87 2.28 -12.34 23.70
N TRP A 88 1.12 -12.34 24.38
CA TRP A 88 0.29 -11.13 24.51
C TRP A 88 1.04 -10.00 25.23
N LEU A 89 1.72 -10.29 26.34
CA LEU A 89 2.50 -9.30 27.10
C LEU A 89 3.68 -8.74 26.28
N GLU A 90 4.44 -9.59 25.60
CA GLU A 90 5.59 -9.17 24.79
C GLU A 90 5.20 -8.18 23.68
N MET A 91 4.02 -8.35 23.08
CA MET A 91 3.50 -7.41 22.07
C MET A 91 3.20 -6.00 22.59
N PHE A 92 2.93 -5.84 23.89
CA PHE A 92 2.68 -4.52 24.51
C PHE A 92 3.90 -3.98 25.27
N LEU A 93 4.91 -4.81 25.53
CA LEU A 93 6.20 -4.40 26.08
C LEU A 93 7.04 -3.67 25.04
N GLU A 94 7.01 -4.11 23.78
CA GLU A 94 7.70 -3.44 22.69
C GLU A 94 6.88 -2.25 22.18
N LYS A 95 7.29 -1.04 22.58
CA LYS A 95 6.71 0.20 22.04
C LYS A 95 6.99 0.24 20.53
N LYS A 96 5.93 0.02 19.74
CA LYS A 96 5.99 0.20 18.29
C LYS A 96 6.48 1.63 18.00
N PRO A 97 7.41 1.79 17.04
CA PRO A 97 7.87 3.12 16.67
C PRO A 97 6.66 3.94 16.24
N ASP A 98 6.51 5.13 16.83
CA ASP A 98 5.45 6.05 16.48
C ASP A 98 5.50 6.30 14.96
N LYS A 99 4.33 6.21 14.31
CA LYS A 99 4.24 6.44 12.86
C LYS A 99 4.61 7.89 12.60
N VAL A 100 5.86 8.13 12.21
CA VAL A 100 6.33 9.47 11.84
C VAL A 100 5.51 9.95 10.65
N ASP A 101 4.95 11.15 10.75
CA ASP A 101 4.14 11.70 9.68
C ASP A 101 5.00 11.92 8.42
N PRO A 102 4.57 11.47 7.23
CA PRO A 102 5.34 11.64 6.00
C PRO A 102 5.67 13.11 5.67
N THR A 103 4.83 14.05 6.10
CA THR A 103 5.05 15.50 5.92
C THR A 103 6.17 16.00 6.81
N GLU A 104 6.28 15.47 8.04
CA GLU A 104 7.35 15.81 8.96
C GLU A 104 8.70 15.35 8.44
N VAL A 105 8.78 14.13 7.89
CA VAL A 105 10.02 13.63 7.27
C VAL A 105 10.48 14.53 6.13
N LYS A 106 9.55 14.92 5.25
CA LYS A 106 9.84 15.85 4.15
C LYS A 106 10.33 17.19 4.67
N ARG A 107 9.68 17.74 5.69
CA ARG A 107 10.10 19.02 6.30
C ARG A 107 11.47 18.91 6.94
N ALA A 108 11.75 17.84 7.68
CA ALA A 108 13.04 17.61 8.32
C ALA A 108 14.18 17.61 7.29
N LYS A 109 13.99 16.98 6.13
CA LYS A 109 14.97 16.95 5.04
C LYS A 109 15.46 18.34 4.59
N TRP A 110 14.59 19.35 4.62
CA TRP A 110 14.91 20.72 4.17
C TRP A 110 15.22 21.70 5.29
N THR A 111 15.07 21.28 6.56
CA THR A 111 15.16 22.19 7.72
C THR A 111 16.20 21.77 8.74
N ARG A 112 16.67 20.53 8.67
CA ARG A 112 17.65 19.97 9.59
C ARG A 112 18.88 19.47 8.84
N CYS A 113 20.02 19.58 9.51
CA CYS A 113 21.29 19.00 9.08
C CYS A 113 21.17 17.48 9.09
N GLN A 114 21.49 16.82 7.98
CA GLN A 114 21.39 15.37 7.86
C GLN A 114 22.45 14.62 8.71
N LEU A 115 23.51 15.30 9.12
CA LEU A 115 24.58 14.75 9.95
C LEU A 115 24.33 14.94 11.45
N SER A 116 23.98 16.15 11.90
CA SER A 116 23.80 16.46 13.33
C SER A 116 22.34 16.40 13.79
N GLY A 117 21.36 16.42 12.89
CA GLY A 117 19.93 16.50 13.22
C GLY A 117 19.47 17.86 13.76
N GLU A 118 20.39 18.82 13.88
CA GLU A 118 20.12 20.19 14.32
C GLU A 118 19.48 21.01 13.21
N ARG A 119 18.95 22.19 13.54
CA ARG A 119 18.43 23.12 12.52
C ARG A 119 19.55 23.58 11.59
N LEU A 120 19.22 23.77 10.31
CA LEU A 120 20.16 24.33 9.34
C LEU A 120 20.51 25.77 9.71
N GLN A 121 21.82 26.05 9.79
CA GLN A 121 22.39 27.36 10.05
C GLN A 121 23.37 27.72 8.94
N ARG A 122 23.38 29.00 8.54
CA ARG A 122 24.34 29.49 7.55
C ARG A 122 25.76 29.46 8.15
N PRO A 123 26.78 29.04 7.40
CA PRO A 123 26.74 28.56 6.02
C PRO A 123 26.22 27.10 5.89
N VAL A 124 25.27 26.92 4.97
CA VAL A 124 24.67 25.61 4.66
C VAL A 124 25.39 25.04 3.46
N VAL A 125 25.75 23.77 3.51
CA VAL A 125 26.43 23.07 2.41
C VAL A 125 25.62 21.87 1.94
N VAL A 126 25.79 21.52 0.67
CA VAL A 126 25.10 20.43 -0.02
C VAL A 126 26.10 19.45 -0.60
N ASP A 127 25.80 18.15 -0.48
CA ASP A 127 26.58 17.07 -1.10
C ASP A 127 26.14 16.78 -2.54
N ALA A 128 26.84 15.85 -3.21
CA ALA A 128 26.48 15.43 -4.57
C ALA A 128 25.07 14.78 -4.70
N ILE A 129 24.46 14.34 -3.60
CA ILE A 129 23.17 13.65 -3.56
C ILE A 129 22.02 14.64 -3.30
N GLY A 130 22.32 15.85 -2.82
CA GLY A 130 21.35 16.88 -2.47
C GLY A 130 20.93 16.88 -0.99
N ASN A 131 21.72 16.29 -0.09
CA ASN A 131 21.53 16.39 1.35
C ASN A 131 22.10 17.72 1.88
N LEU A 132 21.44 18.29 2.88
CA LEU A 132 21.79 19.57 3.48
C LEU A 132 22.52 19.37 4.81
N TYR A 133 23.59 20.14 5.01
CA TYR A 133 24.41 20.09 6.22
C TYR A 133 24.81 21.49 6.71
N ASN A 134 25.09 21.58 8.01
CA ASN A 134 25.80 22.72 8.57
C ASN A 134 27.29 22.55 8.29
N LYS A 135 27.95 23.57 7.73
CA LYS A 135 29.38 23.50 7.39
C LYS A 135 30.24 23.09 8.59
N GLU A 136 29.97 23.67 9.75
CA GLU A 136 30.66 23.35 11.02
C GLU A 136 30.56 21.86 11.36
N ALA A 137 29.36 21.26 11.22
CA ALA A 137 29.15 19.85 11.54
C ALA A 137 29.95 18.94 10.60
N VAL A 138 30.00 19.26 9.31
CA VAL A 138 30.77 18.48 8.32
C VAL A 138 32.27 18.60 8.57
N VAL A 139 32.76 19.81 8.83
CA VAL A 139 34.18 20.04 9.18
C VAL A 139 34.56 19.25 10.43
N HIS A 140 33.76 19.31 11.49
CA HIS A 140 33.99 18.56 12.71
C HIS A 140 34.00 17.04 12.48
N ALA A 141 33.09 16.51 11.66
CA ALA A 141 33.04 15.08 11.40
C ALA A 141 34.18 14.59 10.48
N LEU A 142 34.63 15.40 9.52
CA LEU A 142 35.79 15.10 8.69
C LEU A 142 37.08 15.06 9.54
N LEU A 143 37.25 16.03 10.43
CA LEU A 143 38.40 16.09 11.35
C LEU A 143 38.42 14.89 12.31
N LYS A 144 37.26 14.51 12.85
CA LYS A 144 37.13 13.38 13.79
C LYS A 144 37.05 12.02 13.09
N LYS A 145 36.91 11.97 11.76
CA LYS A 145 36.64 10.75 10.97
C LYS A 145 35.41 9.97 11.49
N THR A 146 34.39 10.69 11.96
CA THR A 146 33.16 10.11 12.53
C THR A 146 31.99 10.09 11.54
N LEU A 147 32.28 10.20 10.24
CA LEU A 147 31.25 10.14 9.22
C LEU A 147 30.67 8.72 9.13
N PRO A 148 29.34 8.57 9.09
CA PRO A 148 28.69 7.31 8.75
C PRO A 148 29.20 6.78 7.40
N GLU A 149 29.34 5.46 7.28
CA GLU A 149 29.82 4.81 6.07
C GLU A 149 28.98 5.18 4.83
N THR A 150 27.67 5.33 5.01
CA THR A 150 26.75 5.78 3.95
C THR A 150 27.09 7.17 3.42
N LEU A 151 27.60 8.06 4.28
CA LEU A 151 28.02 9.43 3.95
C LEU A 151 29.45 9.50 3.42
N ALA A 152 30.35 8.66 3.96
CA ALA A 152 31.76 8.62 3.57
C ALA A 152 31.98 8.22 2.10
N GLY A 153 31.01 7.58 1.45
CA GLY A 153 31.07 7.25 0.02
C GLY A 153 31.04 8.48 -0.90
N HIS A 154 30.32 9.55 -0.51
CA HIS A 154 30.12 10.75 -1.33
C HIS A 154 30.74 12.02 -0.73
N ILE A 155 31.10 12.04 0.55
CA ILE A 155 31.80 13.15 1.19
C ILE A 155 33.17 12.64 1.65
N LYS A 156 34.23 12.89 0.86
CA LYS A 156 35.62 12.54 1.23
C LYS A 156 36.39 13.75 1.73
N GLY A 157 36.01 14.95 1.29
CA GLY A 157 36.56 16.20 1.81
C GLY A 157 35.71 17.41 1.47
N LEU A 158 36.20 18.59 1.86
CA LEU A 158 35.51 19.86 1.66
C LEU A 158 35.29 20.25 0.19
N LYS A 159 35.96 19.56 -0.74
CA LYS A 159 35.82 19.76 -2.19
C LYS A 159 34.57 19.10 -2.76
N ASP A 160 34.05 18.07 -2.07
CA ASP A 160 32.90 17.29 -2.52
C ASP A 160 31.56 17.91 -2.10
N ILE A 161 31.61 19.08 -1.45
CA ILE A 161 30.47 19.81 -0.92
C ILE A 161 30.48 21.24 -1.47
N THR A 162 29.28 21.76 -1.77
CA THR A 162 29.07 23.12 -2.31
C THR A 162 28.26 23.95 -1.32
N GLU A 163 28.58 25.24 -1.20
CA GLU A 163 27.89 26.22 -0.35
C GLU A 163 26.81 27.00 -1.12
#